data_AF-A0A7W1D2C0-F1
#
_entry.id   AF-A0A7W1D2C0-F1
#
_cell.length_a   1.000
_cell.length_b   1.000
_cell.length_c   1.000
_cell.angle_alpha   90.00
_cell.angle_beta   90.00
_cell.angle_gamma   90.00
#
_symmetry.space_group_name_H-M   'P 1'
#
loop_
_entity.id
_entity.type
_entity.pdbx_description
1 polymer ?
#
loop_
_entity_poly.entity_id
_entity_poly.type
_entity_poly.pdbx_seq_one_letter_code
_entity_poly.pdbx_strand_id
1 'polypeptide(L)'
;MRITWREVLGLLIGVAICYGLFSYAVLYAPQLREAASERTQDEGSRRGGETGQRTSTTPAASDEATKTVVVRVTGTTGNSFGINYGNLLSSQTDEGTLPADYKVQVRTDPSFGDYVTATAWKTTGDSRELKLQILDNGTVVGEGSTTKDYGAAGARWSPNQPPQPAETTTPAPQKKAVEGGGFQKKAVEGGGFQP
;
A
#
# COMPACT_ATOMS: atom_id res chain seq x y z
N MET A 1 15.87 -26.76 -37.11
CA MET A 1 14.68 -26.55 -36.24
C MET A 1 14.62 -25.06 -35.88
N ARG A 2 13.65 -24.32 -36.43
CA ARG A 2 13.43 -22.92 -36.06
C ARG A 2 12.38 -22.90 -34.96
N ILE A 3 12.84 -22.94 -33.71
CA ILE A 3 11.97 -22.69 -32.56
C ILE A 3 11.41 -21.28 -32.74
N THR A 4 10.10 -21.20 -32.87
CA THR A 4 9.41 -19.94 -33.09
C THR A 4 9.33 -19.17 -31.78
N TRP A 5 9.40 -17.85 -31.84
CA TRP A 5 9.39 -16.98 -30.67
C TRP A 5 8.14 -17.21 -29.76
N ARG A 6 7.05 -17.72 -30.36
CA ARG A 6 5.82 -18.11 -29.66
C ARG A 6 6.00 -19.37 -28.79
N GLU A 7 6.84 -20.31 -29.20
CA GLU A 7 7.17 -21.50 -28.40
C GLU A 7 8.09 -21.14 -27.22
N VAL A 8 9.01 -20.20 -27.41
CA VAL A 8 9.85 -19.67 -26.32
C VAL A 8 9.00 -18.94 -25.29
N LEU A 9 8.04 -18.12 -25.73
CA LEU A 9 7.13 -17.43 -24.82
C LEU A 9 6.26 -18.41 -24.03
N GLY A 10 5.74 -19.46 -24.69
CA GLY A 10 4.96 -20.51 -24.05
C GLY A 10 5.76 -21.27 -22.99
N LEU A 11 7.03 -21.58 -23.29
CA LEU A 11 7.92 -22.29 -22.36
C LEU A 11 8.26 -21.43 -21.13
N LEU A 12 8.51 -20.12 -21.32
CA LEU A 12 8.76 -19.20 -20.21
C LEU A 12 7.55 -19.02 -19.29
N ILE A 13 6.34 -18.93 -19.87
CA ILE A 13 5.10 -18.86 -19.07
C ILE A 13 4.89 -20.17 -18.29
N GLY A 14 5.11 -21.32 -18.93
CA GLY A 14 5.01 -22.62 -18.26
C GLY A 14 6.00 -22.76 -17.09
N VAL A 15 7.26 -22.34 -17.28
CA VAL A 15 8.28 -22.35 -16.22
C VAL A 15 7.91 -21.40 -15.08
N ALA A 16 7.38 -20.21 -15.37
CA ALA A 16 6.95 -19.26 -14.35
C ALA A 16 5.79 -19.81 -13.50
N ILE A 17 4.82 -20.50 -14.11
CA ILE A 17 3.72 -21.16 -13.40
C ILE A 17 4.24 -22.32 -12.54
N CYS A 18 5.11 -23.17 -13.08
CA CYS A 18 5.74 -24.25 -12.32
C CYS A 18 6.56 -23.72 -11.13
N TYR A 19 7.28 -22.61 -11.31
CA TYR A 19 8.06 -21.99 -10.25
C TYR A 19 7.16 -21.35 -9.19
N GLY A 20 6.02 -20.76 -9.58
CA GLY A 20 5.00 -20.26 -8.65
C GLY A 20 4.39 -21.37 -7.80
N LEU A 21 4.02 -22.50 -8.41
CA LEU A 21 3.46 -23.65 -7.69
C LEU A 21 4.50 -24.33 -6.78
N PHE A 22 5.75 -24.43 -7.22
CA PHE A 22 6.83 -25.00 -6.40
C PHE A 22 7.21 -24.08 -5.23
N SER A 23 7.27 -22.76 -5.47
CA SER A 23 7.49 -21.76 -4.41
C SER A 23 6.35 -21.75 -3.40
N TYR A 24 5.10 -21.89 -3.87
CA TYR A 24 3.93 -22.03 -3.00
C TYR A 24 3.99 -23.33 -2.18
N ALA A 25 4.34 -24.47 -2.78
CA ALA A 25 4.48 -25.72 -2.05
C ALA A 25 5.60 -25.68 -0.99
N VAL A 26 6.76 -25.06 -1.29
CA VAL A 26 7.87 -24.95 -0.34
C VAL A 26 7.56 -23.99 0.81
N LEU A 27 6.84 -22.88 0.57
CA LEU A 27 6.43 -21.95 1.63
C LEU A 27 5.29 -22.48 2.51
N TYR A 28 4.39 -23.31 1.98
CA TYR A 28 3.21 -23.81 2.71
C TYR A 28 3.33 -25.25 3.25
N ALA A 29 4.40 -25.98 2.92
CA ALA A 29 4.66 -27.33 3.45
C ALA A 29 4.87 -27.45 4.99
N PRO A 30 5.32 -26.45 5.76
CA PRO A 30 5.52 -26.68 7.20
C PRO A 30 4.21 -26.86 7.98
N GLN A 31 3.07 -26.41 7.44
CA GLN A 31 1.75 -26.49 8.07
C GLN A 31 1.16 -27.91 8.11
N LEU A 32 1.57 -28.80 7.20
CA LEU A 32 1.07 -30.19 7.17
C LEU A 32 1.74 -31.11 8.20
N ARG A 33 2.88 -30.70 8.78
CA ARG A 33 3.57 -31.50 9.80
C ARG A 33 2.99 -31.29 11.20
N GLU A 34 2.38 -30.14 11.46
CA GLU A 34 1.78 -29.83 12.75
C GLU A 34 0.40 -30.50 12.92
N ALA A 35 -0.42 -30.55 11.86
CA ALA A 35 -1.73 -31.21 11.91
C ALA A 35 -1.69 -32.75 12.04
N ALA A 36 -0.54 -33.39 11.81
CA ALA A 36 -0.35 -34.83 12.01
C ALA A 36 0.21 -35.18 13.39
N SER A 37 0.76 -34.21 14.13
CA SER A 37 1.40 -34.48 15.43
C SER A 37 0.43 -34.45 16.60
N GLU A 38 -0.77 -33.87 16.44
CA GLU A 38 -1.78 -33.78 17.50
C GLU A 38 -2.72 -35.00 17.59
N ARG A 39 -2.60 -36.00 16.71
CA ARG A 39 -3.51 -37.17 16.70
C ARG A 39 -2.96 -38.49 17.24
N THR A 40 -1.79 -38.47 17.88
CA THR A 40 -1.16 -39.69 18.42
C THR A 40 -0.64 -39.57 19.85
N GLN A 41 -1.28 -38.71 20.66
CA GLN A 41 -0.97 -38.63 22.09
C GLN A 41 -2.23 -38.76 22.95
N ASP A 42 -3.09 -39.71 22.62
CA ASP A 42 -4.22 -40.10 23.46
C ASP A 42 -4.41 -41.62 23.41
N GLU A 43 -3.36 -42.36 23.80
CA GLU A 43 -3.44 -43.71 24.36
C GLU A 43 -2.08 -44.09 24.91
N GLY A 44 -1.88 -43.92 26.22
CA GLY A 44 -0.68 -44.43 26.87
C GLY A 44 -0.39 -43.85 28.24
N SER A 45 -0.77 -44.61 29.26
CA SER A 45 -0.14 -44.60 30.59
C SER A 45 -0.75 -43.67 31.65
N ARG A 46 -1.82 -44.19 32.28
CA ARG A 46 -2.03 -44.08 33.73
C ARG A 46 -0.77 -44.57 34.46
N ARG A 47 0.05 -43.67 35.02
CA ARG A 47 0.82 -43.93 36.27
C ARG A 47 1.47 -42.65 36.84
N GLY A 48 1.04 -42.27 38.04
CA GLY A 48 1.92 -41.71 39.08
C GLY A 48 2.13 -40.18 39.15
N GLY A 49 1.52 -39.56 40.17
CA GLY A 49 2.26 -38.87 41.24
C GLY A 49 2.98 -37.53 40.97
N GLU A 50 2.36 -36.46 41.47
CA GLU A 50 2.93 -35.34 42.26
C GLU A 50 3.96 -34.33 41.69
N THR A 51 3.56 -33.06 41.83
CA THR A 51 4.33 -31.82 42.07
C THR A 51 5.24 -31.23 41.00
N GLY A 52 5.02 -29.93 40.72
CA GLY A 52 6.08 -29.02 40.28
C GLY A 52 5.62 -27.99 39.24
N GLN A 53 5.20 -26.81 39.71
CA GLN A 53 5.13 -25.58 38.91
C GLN A 53 6.40 -25.43 38.05
N ARG A 54 6.27 -25.51 36.73
CA ARG A 54 7.24 -24.97 35.80
C ARG A 54 6.53 -23.92 34.96
N THR A 55 6.79 -22.67 35.33
CA THR A 55 6.42 -21.44 34.65
C THR A 55 6.40 -21.60 33.14
N SER A 56 5.21 -21.50 32.55
CA SER A 56 5.04 -21.18 31.14
C SER A 56 5.58 -19.78 30.90
N THR A 57 6.87 -19.68 30.57
CA THR A 57 7.44 -18.44 30.06
C THR A 57 7.01 -18.34 28.60
N THR A 58 5.82 -17.76 28.37
CA THR A 58 5.48 -17.17 27.07
C THR A 58 6.62 -16.20 26.73
N PRO A 59 7.29 -16.32 25.56
CA PRO A 59 8.20 -15.28 25.12
C PRO A 59 7.37 -14.00 24.99
N ALA A 60 7.63 -13.03 25.86
CA ALA A 60 7.11 -11.68 25.69
C ALA A 60 7.49 -11.25 24.26
N ALA A 61 6.49 -10.86 23.48
CA ALA A 61 6.72 -10.16 22.22
C ALA A 61 7.72 -9.04 22.52
N SER A 62 8.84 -9.05 21.81
CA SER A 62 9.88 -8.04 21.92
C SER A 62 9.23 -6.65 21.93
N ASP A 63 9.55 -5.83 22.93
CA ASP A 63 9.15 -4.42 23.06
C ASP A 63 9.73 -3.59 21.90
N GLU A 64 9.27 -3.85 20.68
CA GLU A 64 9.47 -2.92 19.57
C GLU A 64 8.56 -1.73 19.85
N ALA A 65 9.17 -0.56 20.11
CA ALA A 65 8.44 0.68 20.32
C ALA A 65 7.56 0.96 19.11
N THR A 66 6.25 0.70 19.26
CA THR A 66 5.23 0.88 18.23
C THR A 66 4.25 1.94 18.67
N LYS A 67 3.68 2.61 17.67
CA LYS A 67 2.74 3.71 17.85
C LYS A 67 1.57 3.53 16.90
N THR A 68 0.38 3.89 17.35
CA THR A 68 -0.80 3.94 16.49
C THR A 68 -1.00 5.36 15.97
N VAL A 69 -1.13 5.50 14.66
CA VAL A 69 -1.59 6.71 13.99
C VAL A 69 -2.95 6.48 13.34
N VAL A 70 -3.66 7.56 13.05
CA VAL A 70 -4.97 7.53 12.39
C VAL A 70 -4.86 8.12 10.99
N VAL A 71 -5.26 7.37 9.97
CA VAL A 71 -5.49 7.87 8.63
C VAL A 71 -6.96 8.25 8.53
N ARG A 72 -7.26 9.53 8.35
CA ARG A 72 -8.60 10.08 8.24
C ARG A 72 -8.90 10.49 6.81
N VAL A 73 -10.06 10.09 6.30
CA VAL A 73 -10.58 10.49 5.00
C VAL A 73 -11.85 11.31 5.19
N THR A 74 -11.86 12.52 4.66
CA THR A 74 -13.00 13.44 4.72
C THR A 74 -13.35 13.97 3.35
N GLY A 75 -14.55 14.52 3.24
CA GLY A 75 -15.12 15.06 2.01
C GLY A 75 -16.62 15.16 2.15
N THR A 76 -17.36 14.95 1.06
CA THR A 76 -18.82 14.98 1.10
C THR A 76 -19.37 13.75 1.84
N THR A 77 -20.06 13.97 2.96
CA THR A 77 -20.63 12.90 3.79
C THR A 77 -21.54 11.99 2.97
N GLY A 78 -21.39 10.67 3.17
CA GLY A 78 -22.19 9.67 2.47
C GLY A 78 -21.65 9.24 1.12
N ASN A 79 -20.64 9.93 0.57
CA ASN A 79 -20.00 9.50 -0.68
C ASN A 79 -19.09 8.28 -0.45
N SER A 80 -19.13 7.34 -1.39
CA SER A 80 -18.20 6.20 -1.42
C SER A 80 -16.81 6.63 -1.89
N PHE A 81 -15.79 5.93 -1.39
CA PHE A 81 -14.39 6.10 -1.79
C PHE A 81 -13.65 4.77 -1.66
N GLY A 82 -12.53 4.63 -2.37
CA GLY A 82 -11.58 3.55 -2.12
C GLY A 82 -10.32 4.08 -1.46
N ILE A 83 -9.61 3.24 -0.70
CA ILE A 83 -8.37 3.60 -0.04
C ILE A 83 -7.38 2.44 -0.02
N ASN A 84 -6.10 2.76 -0.16
CA ASN A 84 -4.99 1.91 0.24
C ASN A 84 -4.19 2.62 1.34
N TYR A 85 -3.93 1.94 2.44
CA TYR A 85 -3.20 2.48 3.58
C TYR A 85 -2.35 1.42 4.26
N GLY A 86 -1.27 1.83 4.91
CA GLY A 86 -0.38 0.89 5.57
C GLY A 86 0.93 1.49 6.03
N ASN A 87 1.84 0.60 6.37
CA ASN A 87 3.21 0.91 6.77
C ASN A 87 4.23 0.22 5.87
N LEU A 88 5.51 0.23 6.25
CA LEU A 88 6.56 -0.42 5.47
C LEU A 88 6.35 -1.94 5.32
N LEU A 89 5.78 -2.59 6.34
CA LEU A 89 5.66 -4.05 6.41
C LEU A 89 4.38 -4.58 5.76
N SER A 90 3.32 -3.77 5.73
CA SER A 90 2.00 -4.22 5.30
C SER A 90 1.14 -3.06 4.78
N SER A 91 0.27 -3.37 3.83
CA SER A 91 -0.78 -2.46 3.37
C SER A 91 -2.12 -3.18 3.30
N GLN A 92 -3.18 -2.40 3.43
CA GLN A 92 -4.56 -2.82 3.31
C GLN A 92 -5.25 -1.96 2.27
N THR A 93 -6.19 -2.56 1.55
CA THR A 93 -7.08 -1.86 0.62
C THR A 93 -8.51 -2.06 1.11
N ASP A 94 -9.28 -0.98 1.11
CA ASP A 94 -10.66 -0.96 1.59
C ASP A 94 -11.53 -0.03 0.74
N GLU A 95 -12.83 -0.21 0.82
CA GLU A 95 -13.84 0.72 0.30
C GLU A 95 -14.72 1.22 1.44
N GLY A 96 -14.89 2.53 1.52
CA GLY A 96 -15.56 3.17 2.65
C GLY A 96 -16.61 4.19 2.22
N THR A 97 -17.24 4.78 3.22
CA THR A 97 -18.15 5.93 3.08
C THR A 97 -17.65 7.09 3.92
N LEU A 98 -17.63 8.30 3.35
CA LEU A 98 -17.07 9.48 4.02
C LEU A 98 -17.99 10.00 5.15
N PRO A 99 -17.43 10.51 6.26
CA PRO A 99 -16.02 10.44 6.66
C PRO A 99 -15.65 9.08 7.30
N ALA A 100 -14.37 8.70 7.24
CA ALA A 100 -13.87 7.45 7.80
C ALA A 100 -12.46 7.59 8.40
N ASP A 101 -12.16 6.79 9.44
CA ASP A 101 -10.88 6.75 10.15
C ASP A 101 -10.31 5.32 10.14
N TYR A 102 -9.02 5.19 9.84
CA TYR A 102 -8.27 3.93 9.77
C TYR A 102 -7.06 3.97 10.70
N LYS A 103 -6.83 2.91 11.48
CA LYS A 103 -5.70 2.84 12.42
C LYS A 103 -4.52 2.12 11.77
N VAL A 104 -3.34 2.70 11.87
CA VAL A 104 -2.09 2.11 11.38
C VAL A 104 -1.08 2.07 12.53
N GLN A 105 -0.52 0.89 12.78
CA GLN A 105 0.60 0.74 13.72
C GLN A 105 1.91 0.98 12.96
N VAL A 106 2.81 1.77 13.55
CA VAL A 106 4.11 2.12 12.97
C VAL A 106 5.19 1.99 14.03
N ARG A 107 6.36 1.47 13.65
CA ARG A 107 7.52 1.39 14.54
C ARG A 107 8.19 2.76 14.66
N THR A 108 8.47 3.18 15.88
CA THR A 108 9.09 4.49 16.15
C THR A 108 10.60 4.41 16.32
N ASP A 109 11.15 3.21 16.48
CA ASP A 109 12.60 3.06 16.57
C ASP A 109 13.27 3.50 15.24
N PRO A 110 14.20 4.49 15.29
CA PRO A 110 14.89 5.03 14.12
C PRO A 110 15.58 3.97 13.26
N SER A 111 16.01 2.85 13.83
CA SER A 111 16.70 1.78 13.12
C SER A 111 15.84 1.08 12.06
N PHE A 112 14.50 1.14 12.17
CA PHE A 112 13.61 0.48 11.20
C PHE A 112 13.23 1.37 10.02
N GLY A 113 13.30 2.70 10.15
CA GLY A 113 12.90 3.63 9.08
C GLY A 113 11.44 3.47 8.63
N ASP A 114 10.56 3.05 9.54
CA ASP A 114 9.15 2.81 9.22
C ASP A 114 8.41 4.12 8.84
N TYR A 115 7.31 3.96 8.13
CA TYR A 115 6.50 5.07 7.63
C TYR A 115 5.06 4.66 7.48
N VAL A 116 4.17 5.63 7.42
CA VAL A 116 2.75 5.47 7.11
C VAL A 116 2.53 6.08 5.75
N THR A 117 1.85 5.33 4.88
CA THR A 117 1.42 5.79 3.56
C THR A 117 -0.06 5.54 3.40
N ALA A 118 -0.76 6.47 2.76
CA ALA A 118 -2.16 6.30 2.41
C ALA A 118 -2.47 7.02 1.10
N THR A 119 -3.34 6.41 0.31
CA THR A 119 -3.92 6.98 -0.92
C THR A 119 -5.40 6.67 -0.93
N ALA A 120 -6.24 7.70 -0.96
CA ALA A 120 -7.68 7.57 -1.13
C ALA A 120 -8.09 8.08 -2.52
N TRP A 121 -9.06 7.43 -3.17
CA TRP A 121 -9.57 7.81 -4.47
C TRP A 121 -11.09 7.83 -4.52
N LYS A 122 -11.61 8.72 -5.36
CA LYS A 122 -13.04 8.88 -5.58
C LYS A 122 -13.56 7.78 -6.51
N THR A 123 -14.68 7.17 -6.14
CA THR A 123 -15.40 6.22 -7.01
C THR A 123 -16.44 6.92 -7.89
N THR A 124 -16.65 8.22 -7.67
CA THR A 124 -17.56 9.09 -8.43
C THR A 124 -16.80 10.19 -9.18
N GLY A 125 -17.31 10.53 -10.36
CA GLY A 125 -16.84 11.66 -11.17
C GLY A 125 -17.53 12.96 -10.78
N ASP A 126 -17.31 13.43 -9.55
CA ASP A 126 -17.73 14.77 -9.12
C ASP A 126 -16.51 15.64 -8.80
N SER A 127 -16.73 16.96 -8.68
CA SER A 127 -15.66 17.94 -8.41
C SER A 127 -15.51 18.31 -6.93
N ARG A 128 -16.22 17.61 -6.03
CA ARG A 128 -16.13 17.89 -4.59
C ARG A 128 -14.80 17.42 -4.01
N GLU A 129 -14.35 18.06 -2.94
CA GLU A 129 -13.06 17.73 -2.34
C GLU A 129 -13.09 16.35 -1.66
N LEU A 130 -12.04 15.58 -1.90
CA LEU A 130 -11.62 14.43 -1.10
C LEU A 130 -10.33 14.83 -0.39
N LYS A 131 -10.32 14.76 0.94
CA LYS A 131 -9.17 15.09 1.79
C LYS A 131 -8.72 13.86 2.57
N LEU A 132 -7.42 13.68 2.65
CA LEU A 132 -6.75 12.60 3.38
C LEU A 132 -5.78 13.24 4.39
N GLN A 133 -5.82 12.78 5.63
CA GLN A 133 -4.95 13.26 6.70
C GLN A 133 -4.37 12.09 7.48
N ILE A 134 -3.11 12.21 7.90
CA ILE A 134 -2.46 11.33 8.86
C ILE A 134 -2.40 12.11 10.18
N LEU A 135 -2.97 11.53 11.23
CA LEU A 135 -3.05 12.12 12.55
C LEU A 135 -2.22 11.31 13.54
N ASP A 136 -1.35 12.03 14.23
CA ASP A 136 -0.62 11.56 15.37
C ASP A 136 -1.19 12.21 16.63
N ASN A 137 -1.78 11.42 17.54
CA ASN A 137 -2.44 11.92 18.75
C ASN A 137 -3.42 13.08 18.47
N GLY A 138 -4.14 13.00 17.35
CA GLY A 138 -5.09 14.02 16.90
C GLY A 138 -4.47 15.23 16.18
N THR A 139 -3.15 15.32 16.09
CA THR A 139 -2.44 16.37 15.34
C THR A 139 -2.18 15.90 13.92
N VAL A 140 -2.49 16.74 12.93
CA VAL A 140 -2.21 16.43 11.52
C VAL A 140 -0.71 16.50 11.28
N VAL A 141 -0.12 15.39 10.86
CA VAL A 141 1.33 15.26 10.57
C VAL A 141 1.63 15.00 9.10
N GLY A 142 0.60 14.80 8.29
CA GLY A 142 0.67 14.74 6.84
C GLY A 142 -0.74 14.84 6.25
N GLU A 143 -0.89 15.50 5.11
CA GLU A 143 -2.18 15.62 4.45
C GLU A 143 -2.04 15.74 2.93
N GLY A 144 -3.14 15.45 2.24
CA GLY A 144 -3.31 15.69 0.81
C GLY A 144 -4.79 15.82 0.48
N SER A 145 -5.12 16.53 -0.59
CA SER A 145 -6.50 16.62 -1.07
C SER A 145 -6.58 16.68 -2.59
N THR A 146 -7.78 16.44 -3.12
CA THR A 146 -8.06 16.51 -4.55
C THR A 146 -9.52 16.91 -4.81
N THR A 147 -9.75 17.66 -5.89
CA THR A 147 -11.08 18.03 -6.40
C THR A 147 -11.32 17.46 -7.80
N LYS A 148 -10.38 16.67 -8.34
CA LYS A 148 -10.48 16.11 -9.68
C LYS A 148 -11.56 15.01 -9.73
N ASP A 149 -12.31 14.95 -10.82
CA ASP A 149 -13.22 13.84 -11.11
C ASP A 149 -12.44 12.52 -11.11
N TYR A 150 -12.93 11.51 -10.38
CA TYR A 150 -12.19 10.24 -10.14
C TYR A 150 -10.75 10.47 -9.62
N GLY A 151 -10.51 11.59 -8.92
CA GLY A 151 -9.22 11.98 -8.40
C GLY A 151 -8.78 11.12 -7.21
N ALA A 152 -7.48 11.18 -6.91
CA ALA A 152 -6.90 10.59 -5.72
C ALA A 152 -6.13 11.63 -4.88
N ALA A 153 -6.15 11.45 -3.56
CA ALA A 153 -5.38 12.21 -2.58
C ALA A 153 -4.43 11.25 -1.85
N GLY A 154 -3.18 11.65 -1.68
CA GLY A 154 -2.14 10.84 -1.03
C GLY A 154 -1.47 11.59 0.11
N ALA A 155 -1.06 10.85 1.13
CA ALA A 155 -0.32 11.37 2.28
C ALA A 155 0.71 10.34 2.73
N ARG A 156 1.86 10.83 3.21
CA ARG A 156 2.95 10.02 3.76
C ARG A 156 3.55 10.72 4.96
N TRP A 157 3.93 9.94 5.96
CA TRP A 157 4.60 10.44 7.16
C TRP A 157 5.51 9.37 7.76
N SER A 158 6.58 9.77 8.44
CA SER A 158 7.46 8.88 9.21
C SER A 158 7.65 9.41 10.63
N PRO A 159 7.68 8.54 11.66
CA PRO A 159 7.95 8.96 13.05
C PRO A 159 9.26 9.71 13.25
N ASN A 160 10.25 9.41 12.40
CA ASN A 160 11.59 9.99 12.45
C ASN A 160 11.75 11.20 11.51
N GLN A 161 10.67 11.63 10.85
CA GLN A 161 10.71 12.82 10.02
C GLN A 161 10.68 14.07 10.91
N PRO A 162 11.50 15.09 10.63
CA PRO A 162 11.37 16.39 11.28
C PRO A 162 9.92 16.91 11.15
N PRO A 163 9.37 17.56 12.19
CA PRO A 163 8.07 18.21 12.08
C PRO A 163 8.04 19.14 10.88
N GLN A 164 7.05 18.99 10.00
CA GLN A 164 6.86 19.97 8.94
C GLN A 164 6.45 21.30 9.58
N PRO A 165 7.05 22.43 9.18
CA PRO A 165 6.47 23.74 9.48
C PRO A 165 5.03 23.74 8.97
N ALA A 166 4.11 24.33 9.74
CA ALA A 166 2.71 24.47 9.34
C ALA A 166 2.61 25.39 8.11
N GLU A 167 2.87 24.85 6.93
CA GLU A 167 2.67 25.53 5.66
C GLU A 167 1.29 25.14 5.13
N THR A 168 0.40 26.12 5.12
CA THR A 168 -0.85 26.10 4.34
C THR A 168 -0.50 25.82 2.89
N THR A 169 -0.58 24.55 2.46
CA THR A 169 -0.46 24.18 1.05
C THR A 169 -1.66 24.72 0.28
N THR A 170 -1.50 25.96 -0.19
CA THR A 170 -2.20 26.47 -1.36
C THR A 170 -1.92 25.51 -2.52
N PRO A 171 -2.92 25.01 -3.24
CA PRO A 171 -2.68 24.16 -4.39
C PRO A 171 -1.78 24.88 -5.40
N ALA A 172 -0.71 24.21 -5.81
CA ALA A 172 0.21 24.71 -6.83
C ALA A 172 -0.59 25.07 -8.10
N PRO A 173 -0.37 26.26 -8.70
CA PRO A 173 -1.03 26.61 -9.94
C PRO A 173 -0.62 25.61 -11.01
N GLN A 174 -1.64 24.99 -11.62
CA GLN A 174 -1.51 24.18 -12.81
C GLN A 174 -0.60 24.90 -13.79
N LYS A 175 0.51 24.26 -14.21
CA LYS A 175 1.21 24.66 -15.41
C LYS A 175 0.22 24.52 -16.56
N LYS A 176 -0.40 25.66 -16.90
CA LYS A 176 -1.00 25.95 -18.19
C LYS A 176 0.03 25.58 -19.25
N ALA A 177 -0.08 24.39 -19.82
CA ALA A 177 0.64 24.04 -21.03
C ALA A 177 0.02 24.90 -22.13
N VAL A 178 0.69 26.02 -22.38
CA VAL A 178 0.43 26.96 -23.46
C VAL A 178 0.38 26.18 -24.77
N GLU A 179 -0.80 26.22 -25.37
CA GLU A 179 -1.04 26.06 -26.79
C GLU A 179 -0.08 26.98 -27.57
N GLY A 180 0.71 26.42 -28.50
CA GLY A 180 1.47 27.21 -29.47
C GLY A 180 2.94 26.79 -29.61
N GLY A 181 3.21 25.95 -30.60
CA GLY A 181 4.57 25.58 -30.99
C GLY A 181 4.57 24.67 -32.20
N GLY A 182 4.06 25.19 -33.32
CA GLY A 182 3.95 24.47 -34.58
C GLY A 182 5.30 23.90 -35.04
N PHE A 183 5.31 22.61 -35.32
CA PHE A 183 6.34 21.96 -36.11
C PHE A 183 6.37 22.60 -37.50
N GLN A 184 7.34 23.48 -37.77
CA GLN A 184 7.65 23.90 -39.13
C GLN A 184 8.24 22.71 -39.89
N LYS A 185 7.38 22.03 -40.64
CA LYS A 185 7.79 21.19 -41.78
C LYS A 185 8.10 22.12 -42.96
N LYS A 186 9.36 22.12 -43.36
CA LYS A 186 9.89 22.77 -44.54
C LYS A 186 9.45 21.98 -45.79
N ALA A 187 8.56 22.55 -46.61
CA ALA A 187 8.24 22.12 -47.98
C ALA A 187 7.72 23.36 -48.74
N VAL A 188 8.60 24.05 -49.48
CA VAL A 188 8.64 24.08 -50.95
C VAL A 188 7.32 24.55 -51.58
N GLU A 189 7.18 25.87 -51.72
CA GLU A 189 6.50 26.54 -52.84
C GLU A 189 7.61 27.34 -53.56
N GLY A 190 7.84 27.23 -54.86
CA GLY A 190 6.85 27.06 -55.93
C GLY A 190 6.38 28.40 -56.49
N GLY A 191 7.24 29.43 -56.52
CA GLY A 191 6.93 30.74 -57.10
C GLY A 191 7.44 30.85 -58.54
N GLY A 192 6.51 30.94 -59.49
CA GLY A 192 6.75 30.96 -60.93
C GLY A 192 7.48 32.20 -61.45
N PHE A 193 8.18 31.95 -62.57
CA PHE A 193 8.71 32.93 -63.51
C PHE A 193 7.65 33.15 -64.62
N GLN A 194 7.36 34.42 -64.93
CA GLN A 194 6.67 34.87 -66.15
C GLN A 194 7.53 35.99 -66.75
N PRO A 195 7.44 36.32 -68.05
CA PRO A 195 6.77 35.65 -69.18
C PRO A 195 7.68 34.72 -70.00
#